data_AF-A0A1M6EAY8-F1
#
_entry.id   AF-A0A1M6EAY8-F1
#
_cell.length_a   1.000
_cell.length_b   1.000
_cell.length_c   1.000
_cell.angle_alpha   90.00
_cell.angle_beta   90.00
_cell.angle_gamma   90.00
#
_symmetry.space_group_name_H-M   'P 1'
#
loop_
_entity.id
_entity.type
_entity.pdbx_description
1 polymer ?
#
loop_
_entity_poly.entity_id
_entity_poly.type
_entity_poly.pdbx_seq_one_letter_code
_entity_poly.pdbx_strand_id
1 'polypeptide(L)'
;MLDKIKHMSKKEKMEYIWDYYKIHILVGVFIIIAVSWTIYTNVNKTEYVFNCTLLGEGVNLSKKAEFEDKLTKIVLEEPEDKKQAYMDFIEVKGSSSVENSIDPYAMQKLSARVAAGDIDIFIVDEKNFQRFAMQGMFEILDSFSELDLSDKNAVKIEKGSEDVKSGIYGVRVKDNASLKDMGYSTEDKIAGIVTLSKNKDKGAAVLKWLQEDK
;
A
#
# COMPACT_ATOMS: atom_id res chain seq x y z
N MET A 1 -36.02 -42.70 -24.59
CA MET A 1 -36.25 -41.29 -24.21
C MET A 1 -36.25 -40.33 -25.41
N LEU A 2 -35.38 -40.55 -26.41
CA LEU A 2 -35.30 -39.68 -27.61
C LEU A 2 -36.51 -39.77 -28.56
N ASP A 3 -37.21 -40.91 -28.62
CA ASP A 3 -38.38 -41.07 -29.51
C ASP A 3 -39.64 -40.29 -29.08
N LYS A 4 -39.81 -40.01 -27.78
CA LYS A 4 -40.97 -39.22 -27.29
C LYS A 4 -40.85 -37.73 -27.63
N ILE A 5 -39.63 -37.20 -27.69
CA ILE A 5 -39.38 -35.77 -27.95
C ILE A 5 -39.57 -35.44 -29.44
N LYS A 6 -39.46 -36.43 -30.34
CA LYS A 6 -39.52 -36.21 -31.79
C LYS A 6 -40.90 -35.77 -32.30
N HIS A 7 -41.98 -36.15 -31.60
CA HIS A 7 -43.38 -35.88 -32.00
C HIS A 7 -44.06 -34.71 -31.26
N MET A 8 -43.34 -34.02 -30.36
CA MET A 8 -43.90 -32.91 -29.58
C MET A 8 -43.88 -31.59 -30.35
N SER A 9 -44.94 -30.79 -30.18
CA SER A 9 -44.97 -29.40 -30.61
C SER A 9 -43.91 -28.57 -29.89
N LYS A 10 -43.53 -27.41 -30.44
CA LYS A 10 -42.52 -26.52 -29.83
C LYS A 10 -42.89 -26.11 -28.39
N LYS A 11 -44.20 -26.04 -28.08
CA LYS A 11 -44.72 -25.66 -26.76
C LYS A 11 -44.52 -26.77 -25.74
N GLU A 12 -44.90 -28.00 -26.08
CA GLU A 12 -44.76 -29.18 -25.21
C GLU A 12 -43.29 -29.51 -24.91
N LYS A 13 -42.38 -29.23 -25.85
CA LYS A 13 -40.93 -29.36 -25.63
C LYS A 13 -40.41 -28.38 -24.57
N MET A 14 -40.90 -27.14 -24.57
CA MET A 14 -40.47 -26.12 -23.61
C MET A 14 -40.99 -26.44 -22.20
N GLU A 15 -42.24 -26.87 -22.09
CA GLU A 15 -42.85 -27.31 -20.83
C GLU A 15 -42.09 -28.53 -20.26
N TYR A 16 -41.76 -29.52 -21.10
CA TYR A 16 -40.97 -30.69 -20.66
C TYR A 16 -39.57 -30.32 -20.18
N ILE A 17 -38.87 -29.40 -20.86
CA ILE A 17 -37.55 -28.92 -20.43
C ILE A 17 -37.67 -28.17 -19.11
N TRP A 18 -38.70 -27.35 -18.94
CA TRP A 18 -38.92 -26.61 -17.71
C TRP A 18 -39.20 -27.55 -16.53
N ASP A 19 -40.13 -28.49 -16.68
CA ASP A 19 -40.52 -29.37 -15.57
C ASP A 19 -39.38 -30.26 -15.09
N TYR A 20 -38.55 -30.75 -16.02
CA TYR A 20 -37.46 -31.67 -15.68
C TYR A 20 -36.12 -30.97 -15.38
N TYR A 21 -35.82 -29.84 -16.03
CA TYR A 21 -34.50 -29.19 -15.93
C TYR A 21 -34.52 -27.79 -15.31
N LYS A 22 -35.66 -27.23 -14.83
CA LYS A 22 -35.70 -25.88 -14.23
C LYS A 22 -34.63 -25.64 -13.18
N ILE A 23 -34.37 -26.60 -12.29
CA ILE A 23 -33.36 -26.45 -11.23
C ILE A 23 -31.96 -26.39 -11.85
N HIS A 24 -31.65 -27.27 -12.80
CA HIS A 24 -30.36 -27.26 -13.50
C HIS A 24 -30.15 -25.99 -14.34
N ILE A 25 -31.21 -25.47 -14.97
CA ILE A 25 -31.19 -24.20 -15.70
C ILE A 25 -30.91 -23.04 -14.73
N LEU A 26 -31.62 -22.98 -13.60
CA LEU A 26 -31.42 -21.93 -12.59
C LEU A 26 -30.01 -21.98 -11.99
N VAL A 27 -29.50 -23.18 -11.65
CA VAL A 27 -28.13 -23.36 -11.17
C VAL A 27 -27.10 -22.96 -12.24
N GLY A 28 -27.32 -23.33 -13.50
CA GLY A 28 -26.46 -22.94 -14.60
C GLY A 28 -26.39 -21.42 -14.77
N VAL A 29 -27.55 -20.74 -14.74
CA VAL A 29 -27.63 -19.28 -14.79
C VAL A 29 -26.94 -18.64 -13.58
N PHE A 30 -27.13 -19.19 -12.38
CA PHE A 30 -26.48 -18.69 -11.17
C PHE A 30 -24.94 -18.78 -11.26
N ILE A 31 -24.42 -19.91 -11.73
CA ILE A 31 -22.97 -20.10 -11.94
C ILE A 31 -22.44 -19.08 -12.95
N ILE A 32 -23.16 -18.87 -14.07
CA ILE A 32 -22.75 -17.88 -15.07
C ILE A 32 -22.70 -16.48 -14.45
N ILE A 33 -23.71 -16.08 -13.68
CA ILE A 33 -23.73 -14.78 -12.99
C ILE A 33 -22.56 -14.66 -12.00
N ALA A 34 -22.30 -15.70 -11.20
CA ALA A 34 -21.21 -15.70 -10.23
C ALA A 34 -19.85 -15.56 -10.92
N VAL A 35 -19.61 -16.31 -12.00
CA VAL A 35 -18.37 -16.24 -12.79
C VAL A 35 -18.23 -14.87 -13.45
N SER A 36 -19.28 -14.36 -14.09
CA SER A 36 -19.27 -13.01 -14.69
C SER A 36 -18.99 -11.93 -13.65
N TRP A 37 -19.53 -12.05 -12.44
CA TRP A 37 -19.27 -11.12 -11.34
C TRP A 37 -17.82 -11.19 -10.85
N THR A 38 -17.27 -12.40 -10.70
CA THR A 38 -15.85 -12.58 -10.32
C THR A 38 -14.90 -12.02 -11.39
N ILE A 39 -15.18 -12.23 -12.67
CA ILE A 39 -14.37 -11.65 -13.76
C ILE A 39 -14.50 -10.13 -13.73
N TYR A 40 -15.72 -9.61 -13.64
CA TYR A 40 -15.97 -8.17 -13.60
C TYR A 40 -15.25 -7.48 -12.45
N THR A 41 -15.27 -8.07 -11.25
CA THR A 41 -14.60 -7.52 -10.06
C THR A 41 -13.07 -7.58 -10.18
N ASN A 42 -12.50 -8.67 -10.69
CA ASN A 42 -11.05 -8.77 -10.88
C ASN A 42 -10.54 -7.81 -11.96
N VAL A 43 -11.23 -7.72 -13.10
CA VAL A 43 -10.85 -6.82 -14.20
C VAL A 43 -10.96 -5.36 -13.80
N ASN A 44 -11.88 -5.01 -12.91
CA ASN A 44 -12.08 -3.63 -12.43
C ASN A 44 -11.42 -3.34 -11.08
N LYS A 45 -10.63 -4.26 -10.55
CA LYS A 45 -9.88 -4.03 -9.33
C LYS A 45 -8.71 -3.10 -9.62
N THR A 46 -8.54 -2.07 -8.80
CA THR A 46 -7.34 -1.23 -8.86
C THR A 46 -6.15 -2.02 -8.30
N GLU A 47 -5.06 -2.04 -9.07
CA GLU A 47 -3.78 -2.60 -8.67
C GLU A 47 -2.97 -1.53 -7.91
N TYR A 48 -2.58 -1.85 -6.68
CA TYR A 48 -1.72 -0.98 -5.89
C TYR A 48 -0.26 -1.30 -6.19
N VAL A 49 0.44 -0.36 -6.81
CA VAL A 49 1.81 -0.54 -7.31
C VAL A 49 2.89 0.07 -6.42
N PHE A 50 2.46 0.79 -5.37
CA PHE A 50 3.33 1.43 -4.38
C PHE A 50 2.58 1.70 -3.08
N ASN A 51 3.25 1.54 -1.94
CA ASN A 51 2.70 1.76 -0.60
C ASN A 51 3.55 2.74 0.23
N CYS A 52 2.95 3.88 0.57
CA CYS A 52 3.52 4.83 1.53
C CYS A 52 2.73 4.72 2.85
N THR A 53 3.37 4.28 3.93
CA THR A 53 2.74 4.21 5.25
C THR A 53 3.23 5.36 6.13
N LEU A 54 2.31 6.08 6.77
CA LEU A 54 2.57 7.14 7.73
C LEU A 54 2.29 6.62 9.15
N LEU A 55 3.14 6.96 10.13
CA LEU A 55 2.92 6.67 11.55
C LEU A 55 2.84 7.97 12.35
N GLY A 56 1.75 8.16 13.08
CA GLY A 56 1.65 9.29 13.99
C GLY A 56 0.22 9.68 14.32
N GLU A 57 -0.02 10.98 14.42
CA GLU A 57 -1.28 11.58 14.82
C GLU A 57 -1.70 12.70 13.84
N GLY A 58 -2.99 13.04 13.84
CA GLY A 58 -3.47 14.27 13.20
C GLY A 58 -3.64 14.21 11.68
N VAL A 59 -3.55 13.03 11.05
CA VAL A 59 -3.75 12.91 9.60
C VAL A 59 -5.23 13.09 9.22
N ASN A 60 -5.50 14.07 8.37
CA ASN A 60 -6.79 14.31 7.75
C ASN A 60 -7.01 13.35 6.57
N LEU A 61 -7.76 12.28 6.83
CA LEU A 61 -8.09 11.26 5.84
C LEU A 61 -8.97 11.77 4.69
N SER A 62 -9.61 12.94 4.78
CA SER A 62 -10.36 13.50 3.65
C SER A 62 -9.46 13.94 2.50
N LYS A 63 -8.17 14.18 2.77
CA LYS A 63 -7.14 14.55 1.79
C LYS A 63 -6.33 13.38 1.28
N LYS A 64 -6.64 12.17 1.75
CA LYS A 64 -5.96 10.93 1.36
C LYS A 64 -5.91 10.73 -0.15
N ALA A 65 -7.05 10.87 -0.83
CA ALA A 65 -7.12 10.65 -2.28
C ALA A 65 -6.22 11.62 -3.06
N GLU A 66 -6.16 12.89 -2.65
CA GLU A 66 -5.28 13.88 -3.30
C GLU A 66 -3.80 13.52 -3.11
N PHE A 67 -3.42 13.04 -1.93
CA PHE A 67 -2.06 12.58 -1.67
C PHE A 67 -1.72 11.31 -2.45
N GLU A 68 -2.65 10.36 -2.54
CA GLU A 68 -2.52 9.15 -3.37
C GLU A 68 -2.38 9.48 -4.85
N ASP A 69 -3.11 10.48 -5.36
CA ASP A 69 -2.97 10.96 -6.73
C ASP A 69 -1.58 11.57 -6.99
N LYS A 70 -1.06 12.36 -6.03
CA LYS A 70 0.30 12.91 -6.11
C LYS A 70 1.33 11.79 -6.12
N LEU A 71 1.24 10.85 -5.18
CA LEU A 71 2.12 9.68 -5.13
C LEU A 71 2.06 8.88 -6.44
N THR A 72 0.86 8.63 -6.97
CA THR A 72 0.65 7.87 -8.20
C THR A 72 1.40 8.50 -9.37
N LYS A 73 1.36 9.83 -9.51
CA LYS A 73 2.11 10.56 -10.55
C LYS A 73 3.62 10.48 -10.41
N ILE A 74 4.13 10.26 -9.20
CA ILE A 74 5.58 10.10 -8.97
C ILE A 74 6.03 8.67 -9.29
N VAL A 75 5.22 7.67 -8.94
CA VAL A 75 5.62 6.24 -9.06
C VAL A 75 5.30 5.62 -10.42
N LEU A 76 4.50 6.29 -11.25
CA LEU A 76 4.19 5.90 -12.62
C LEU A 76 4.82 6.89 -13.59
N GLU A 77 5.66 6.39 -14.51
CA GLU A 77 6.25 7.21 -15.57
C GLU A 77 5.19 7.73 -16.54
N GLU A 78 4.16 6.91 -16.80
CA GLU A 78 3.00 7.25 -17.63
C GLU A 78 1.69 6.86 -16.92
N PRO A 79 0.58 7.59 -17.16
CA PRO A 79 -0.71 7.22 -16.59
C PRO A 79 -1.14 5.83 -17.08
N GLU A 80 -1.24 4.88 -16.16
CA GLU A 80 -1.78 3.55 -16.43
C GLU A 80 -3.16 3.40 -15.79
N ASP A 81 -4.14 3.02 -16.58
CA ASP A 81 -5.49 2.75 -16.08
C ASP A 81 -5.45 1.69 -14.98
N LYS A 82 -6.15 1.96 -13.88
CA LYS A 82 -6.33 1.05 -12.73
C LYS A 82 -5.05 0.71 -11.96
N LYS A 83 -3.95 1.46 -12.14
CA LYS A 83 -2.79 1.40 -11.25
C LYS A 83 -2.74 2.66 -10.40
N GLN A 84 -2.50 2.48 -9.09
CA GLN A 84 -2.36 3.61 -8.19
C GLN A 84 -1.36 3.33 -7.07
N ALA A 85 -0.74 4.38 -6.54
CA ALA A 85 -0.11 4.34 -5.24
C ALA A 85 -1.18 4.42 -4.15
N TYR A 86 -0.88 3.87 -2.98
CA TYR A 86 -1.74 3.93 -1.81
C TYR A 86 -1.01 4.50 -0.61
N MET A 87 -1.75 5.25 0.21
CA MET A 87 -1.28 5.76 1.49
C MET A 87 -2.00 5.06 2.63
N ASP A 88 -1.24 4.42 3.52
CA ASP A 88 -1.76 3.90 4.79
C ASP A 88 -1.37 4.83 5.95
N PHE A 89 -2.21 4.84 6.98
CA PHE A 89 -1.92 5.59 8.20
C PHE A 89 -2.09 4.68 9.42
N ILE A 90 -1.03 4.60 10.21
CA ILE A 90 -1.04 3.93 11.51
C ILE A 90 -1.13 5.02 12.56
N GLU A 91 -2.34 5.17 13.11
CA GLU A 91 -2.59 6.11 14.21
C GLU A 91 -1.89 5.62 15.48
N VAL A 92 -1.14 6.53 16.09
CA VAL A 92 -0.58 6.39 17.43
C VAL A 92 -1.46 7.19 18.37
N LYS A 93 -1.87 6.66 19.52
CA LYS A 93 -2.63 7.43 20.52
C LYS A 93 -1.69 7.96 21.59
N GLY A 94 -1.53 9.27 21.67
CA GLY A 94 -0.67 9.92 22.64
C GLY A 94 -1.14 9.75 24.09
N SER A 95 -0.27 9.17 24.94
CA SER A 95 0.40 9.88 26.05
C SER A 95 0.77 8.94 27.20
N SER A 96 1.93 9.24 27.81
CA SER A 96 2.47 8.73 29.08
C SER A 96 3.53 7.61 28.98
N SER A 97 4.79 8.05 29.03
CA SER A 97 5.91 7.44 29.77
C SER A 97 6.34 5.99 29.52
N VAL A 98 5.76 5.26 28.57
CA VAL A 98 6.20 3.89 28.27
C VAL A 98 6.84 3.82 26.89
N GLU A 99 7.96 3.13 26.85
CA GLU A 99 8.95 2.99 25.77
C GLU A 99 8.43 2.45 24.43
N ASN A 100 7.14 2.13 24.32
CA ASN A 100 6.47 1.62 23.12
C ASN A 100 5.15 2.36 22.89
N SER A 101 5.19 3.44 22.10
CA SER A 101 4.03 4.27 21.79
C SER A 101 3.04 3.63 20.81
N ILE A 102 3.38 2.48 20.21
CA ILE A 102 2.55 1.83 19.21
C ILE A 102 1.88 0.60 19.81
N ASP A 103 0.57 0.49 19.63
CA ASP A 103 -0.23 -0.62 20.11
C ASP A 103 0.34 -1.99 19.66
N PRO A 104 0.42 -3.01 20.53
CA PRO A 104 1.02 -4.31 20.19
C PRO A 104 0.38 -5.01 18.99
N TYR A 105 -0.93 -4.86 18.80
CA TYR A 105 -1.62 -5.41 17.64
C TYR A 105 -1.27 -4.63 16.37
N ALA A 106 -1.18 -3.30 16.45
CA ALA A 106 -0.67 -2.48 15.35
C ALA A 106 0.79 -2.84 15.00
N MET A 107 1.64 -3.15 16.00
CA MET A 107 2.99 -3.65 15.77
C MET A 107 3.03 -5.02 15.09
N GLN A 108 2.22 -5.97 15.53
CA GLN A 108 2.13 -7.28 14.88
C GLN A 108 1.69 -7.14 13.41
N LYS A 109 0.70 -6.27 13.14
CA LYS A 109 0.26 -5.97 11.77
C LYS A 109 1.38 -5.32 10.95
N LEU A 110 2.09 -4.33 11.50
CA LEU A 110 3.22 -3.69 10.83
C LEU A 110 4.29 -4.73 10.46
N SER A 111 4.72 -5.57 11.42
CA SER A 111 5.73 -6.60 11.19
C SER A 111 5.31 -7.59 10.10
N ALA A 112 4.04 -8.01 10.07
CA ALA A 112 3.53 -8.89 9.03
C ALA A 112 3.55 -8.21 7.64
N ARG A 113 3.17 -6.93 7.55
CA ARG A 113 3.19 -6.18 6.28
C ARG A 113 4.61 -5.93 5.78
N VAL A 114 5.54 -5.59 6.67
CA VAL A 114 6.97 -5.47 6.34
C VAL A 114 7.53 -6.80 5.83
N ALA A 115 7.27 -7.90 6.52
CA ALA A 115 7.73 -9.24 6.12
C ALA A 115 7.14 -9.68 4.76
N ALA A 116 5.92 -9.24 4.44
CA ALA A 116 5.29 -9.48 3.13
C ALA A 116 5.85 -8.60 2.01
N GLY A 117 6.67 -7.59 2.32
CA GLY A 117 7.15 -6.58 1.37
C GLY A 117 6.04 -5.64 0.88
N ASP A 118 5.01 -5.43 1.70
CA ASP A 118 3.81 -4.63 1.38
C ASP A 118 3.98 -3.13 1.65
N ILE A 119 5.04 -2.73 2.35
CA ILE A 119 5.34 -1.32 2.65
C ILE A 119 6.60 -0.95 1.88
N ASP A 120 6.52 0.10 1.05
CA ASP A 120 7.65 0.57 0.26
C ASP A 120 8.38 1.72 0.95
N ILE A 121 7.62 2.71 1.44
CA ILE A 121 8.12 3.80 2.28
C ILE A 121 7.39 3.80 3.60
N PHE A 122 8.14 4.03 4.68
CA PHE A 122 7.59 4.26 5.99
C PHE A 122 8.07 5.61 6.54
N ILE A 123 7.13 6.48 6.89
CA ILE A 123 7.39 7.81 7.44
C ILE A 123 7.00 7.83 8.90
N VAL A 124 7.98 8.09 9.76
CA VAL A 124 7.85 8.00 11.22
C VAL A 124 8.58 9.17 11.90
N ASP A 125 8.33 9.38 13.19
CA ASP A 125 9.16 10.30 14.00
C ASP A 125 10.59 9.77 14.18
N GLU A 126 11.51 10.67 14.51
CA GLU A 126 12.93 10.36 14.66
C GLU A 126 13.22 9.24 15.68
N LYS A 127 12.48 9.19 16.80
CA LYS A 127 12.67 8.14 17.81
C LYS A 127 12.32 6.76 17.24
N ASN A 128 11.16 6.65 16.59
CA ASN A 128 10.72 5.41 15.96
C ASN A 128 11.61 5.04 14.78
N PHE A 129 12.06 6.03 13.99
CA PHE A 129 12.98 5.81 12.88
C PHE A 129 14.27 5.14 13.36
N GLN A 130 14.93 5.71 14.37
CA GLN A 130 16.15 5.17 14.94
C GLN A 130 15.96 3.72 15.43
N ARG A 131 14.87 3.46 16.16
CA ARG A 131 14.54 2.11 16.65
C ARG A 131 14.38 1.10 15.52
N PHE A 132 13.63 1.45 14.48
CA PHE A 132 13.38 0.55 13.35
C PHE A 132 14.60 0.39 12.44
N ALA A 133 15.39 1.44 12.26
CA ALA A 133 16.63 1.39 11.48
C ALA A 133 17.67 0.48 12.15
N MET A 134 17.82 0.55 13.47
CA MET A 134 18.68 -0.37 14.24
C MET A 134 18.24 -1.85 14.14
N GLN A 135 16.98 -2.10 13.81
CA GLN A 135 16.43 -3.45 13.57
C GLN A 135 16.51 -3.88 12.09
N GLY A 136 17.12 -3.07 11.22
CA GLY A 136 17.28 -3.39 9.79
C GLY A 136 15.99 -3.25 8.98
N MET A 137 15.02 -2.43 9.42
CA MET A 137 13.78 -2.20 8.68
C MET A 137 13.99 -1.36 7.40
N PHE A 138 15.02 -0.52 7.37
CA PHE A 138 15.25 0.46 6.31
C PHE A 138 16.45 0.10 5.43
N GLU A 139 16.33 0.42 4.15
CA GLU A 139 17.38 0.28 3.15
C GLU A 139 18.47 1.34 3.34
N ILE A 140 19.72 0.98 3.05
CA ILE A 140 20.81 1.96 2.98
C ILE A 140 20.64 2.81 1.71
N LEU A 141 20.69 4.13 1.87
CA LEU A 141 20.40 5.09 0.80
C LEU A 141 21.63 5.51 0.01
N ASP A 142 22.84 5.11 0.44
CA ASP A 142 24.13 5.54 -0.12
C ASP A 142 24.27 5.28 -1.63
N SER A 143 23.53 4.33 -2.20
CA SER A 143 23.55 4.02 -3.65
C SER A 143 22.59 4.85 -4.51
N PHE A 144 21.68 5.63 -3.91
CA PHE A 144 20.67 6.41 -4.63
C PHE A 144 21.17 7.83 -4.88
N SER A 145 21.84 8.02 -6.01
CA SER A 145 22.50 9.29 -6.39
C SER A 145 21.55 10.47 -6.59
N GLU A 146 20.26 10.20 -6.80
CA GLU A 146 19.21 11.19 -7.02
C GLU A 146 18.70 11.85 -5.74
N LEU A 147 19.04 11.30 -4.57
CA LEU A 147 18.63 11.82 -3.27
C LEU A 147 19.59 12.89 -2.76
N ASP A 148 19.05 13.93 -2.13
CA ASP A 148 19.87 14.87 -1.36
C ASP A 148 20.23 14.25 -0.01
N LEU A 149 21.42 13.67 0.05
CA LEU A 149 21.98 13.02 1.25
C LEU A 149 22.91 13.95 2.05
N SER A 150 22.76 15.28 1.92
CA SER A 150 23.49 16.23 2.76
C SER A 150 23.14 16.09 4.24
N ASP A 151 24.06 16.42 5.16
CA ASP A 151 23.90 16.25 6.61
C ASP A 151 22.60 16.85 7.17
N LYS A 152 22.10 17.93 6.55
CA LYS A 152 20.85 18.58 6.95
C LYS A 152 19.64 17.65 6.74
N ASN A 153 19.61 16.93 5.62
CA ASN A 153 18.47 16.14 5.19
C ASN A 153 18.65 14.65 5.48
N ALA A 154 19.88 14.14 5.48
CA ALA A 154 20.18 12.74 5.74
C ALA A 154 20.12 12.35 7.21
N VAL A 155 19.69 11.12 7.47
CA VAL A 155 19.68 10.49 8.78
C VAL A 155 20.61 9.29 8.75
N LYS A 156 21.76 9.44 9.41
CA LYS A 156 22.81 8.43 9.46
C LYS A 156 22.62 7.51 10.66
N ILE A 157 22.90 6.23 10.45
CA ILE A 157 23.03 5.21 11.50
C ILE A 157 24.50 4.80 11.52
N GLU A 158 25.19 4.99 12.65
CA GLU A 158 26.63 4.68 12.76
C GLU A 158 26.90 3.20 13.03
N LYS A 159 26.01 2.54 13.77
CA LYS A 159 26.08 1.10 14.08
C LYS A 159 24.76 0.62 14.67
N GLY A 160 24.14 -0.38 14.06
CA GLY A 160 22.94 -1.06 14.60
C GLY A 160 23.30 -2.41 15.23
N SER A 161 22.56 -3.47 14.85
CA SER A 161 22.91 -4.87 15.12
C SER A 161 24.10 -5.34 14.26
N GLU A 162 24.56 -6.60 14.43
CA GLU A 162 25.62 -7.19 13.58
C GLU A 162 25.35 -7.05 12.07
N ASP A 163 24.07 -7.03 11.68
CA ASP A 163 23.64 -6.99 10.28
C ASP A 163 23.40 -5.56 9.74
N VAL A 164 23.39 -4.53 10.60
CA VAL A 164 23.14 -3.13 10.20
C VAL A 164 24.45 -2.35 10.12
N LYS A 165 24.84 -2.04 8.89
CA LYS A 165 26.06 -1.28 8.57
C LYS A 165 25.92 0.20 8.91
N SER A 166 27.07 0.88 9.04
CA SER A 166 27.08 2.34 9.05
C SER A 166 26.64 2.87 7.69
N GLY A 167 25.71 3.82 7.65
CA GLY A 167 25.21 4.41 6.40
C GLY A 167 24.07 5.39 6.62
N ILE A 168 23.57 5.99 5.54
CA ILE A 168 22.38 6.84 5.57
C ILE A 168 21.18 5.96 5.29
N TYR A 169 20.14 6.04 6.12
CA TYR A 169 18.97 5.14 6.02
C TYR A 169 17.65 5.87 5.78
N GLY A 170 17.65 7.19 5.93
CA GLY A 170 16.44 7.99 5.81
C GLY A 170 16.71 9.44 5.50
N VAL A 171 15.65 10.12 5.08
CA VAL A 171 15.64 11.54 4.75
C VAL A 171 14.61 12.27 5.60
N ARG A 172 14.99 13.43 6.13
CA ARG A 172 14.09 14.32 6.86
C ARG A 172 13.10 14.92 5.88
N VAL A 173 11.81 14.82 6.19
CA VAL A 173 10.71 15.37 5.38
C VAL A 173 10.18 16.67 5.97
N LYS A 174 11.02 17.37 6.74
CA LYS A 174 10.68 18.66 7.35
C LYS A 174 10.19 19.64 6.30
N ASP A 175 9.14 20.38 6.65
CA ASP A 175 8.50 21.36 5.80
C ASP A 175 7.84 20.82 4.53
N ASN A 176 7.65 19.50 4.40
CA ASN A 176 6.99 18.95 3.22
C ASN A 176 5.53 19.44 3.08
N ALA A 177 5.20 20.03 1.93
CA ALA A 177 3.92 20.67 1.68
C ALA A 177 2.76 19.66 1.62
N SER A 178 2.91 18.55 0.91
CA SER A 178 1.86 17.54 0.75
C SER A 178 1.50 16.84 2.07
N LEU A 179 2.49 16.55 2.91
CA LEU A 179 2.27 15.98 4.25
C LEU A 179 1.59 17.01 5.18
N LYS A 180 2.05 18.26 5.18
CA LYS A 180 1.41 19.34 5.95
C LYS A 180 -0.03 19.58 5.52
N ASP A 181 -0.31 19.49 4.23
CA ASP A 181 -1.65 19.65 3.68
C ASP A 181 -2.62 18.61 4.25
N MET A 182 -2.15 17.37 4.42
CA MET A 182 -2.87 16.31 5.13
C MET A 182 -2.99 16.52 6.64
N GLY A 183 -2.45 17.59 7.22
CA GLY A 183 -2.42 17.80 8.68
C GLY A 183 -1.36 16.98 9.41
N TYR A 184 -0.49 16.28 8.69
CA TYR A 184 0.60 15.51 9.28
C TYR A 184 1.74 16.45 9.70
N SER A 185 2.13 16.39 10.98
CA SER A 185 3.30 17.14 11.47
C SER A 185 4.57 16.62 10.80
N THR A 186 5.40 17.52 10.27
CA THR A 186 6.66 17.18 9.56
C THR A 186 7.94 17.53 10.31
N GLU A 187 7.86 18.18 11.48
CA GLU A 187 9.03 18.76 12.17
C GLU A 187 10.14 17.75 12.51
N ASP A 188 9.74 16.55 12.93
CA ASP A 188 10.61 15.47 13.41
C ASP A 188 10.46 14.20 12.57
N LYS A 189 9.94 14.32 11.34
CA LYS A 189 9.61 13.17 10.50
C LYS A 189 10.73 12.79 9.56
N ILE A 190 10.94 11.48 9.49
CA ILE A 190 11.95 10.85 8.65
C ILE A 190 11.24 9.79 7.81
N ALA A 191 11.50 9.83 6.51
CA ALA A 191 11.06 8.83 5.55
C ALA A 191 12.24 7.91 5.20
N GLY A 192 11.98 6.60 5.15
CA GLY A 192 12.94 5.61 4.68
C GLY A 192 12.27 4.58 3.78
N ILE A 193 13.07 4.02 2.86
CA ILE A 193 12.66 2.89 2.03
C ILE A 193 12.75 1.62 2.88
N VAL A 194 11.71 0.80 2.91
CA VAL A 194 11.72 -0.45 3.66
C VAL A 194 12.60 -1.47 2.95
N THR A 195 13.51 -2.15 3.66
CA THR A 195 14.51 -3.08 3.08
C THR A 195 13.90 -4.20 2.25
N LEU A 196 12.73 -4.71 2.67
CA LEU A 196 12.01 -5.80 2.00
C LEU A 196 11.07 -5.32 0.89
N SER A 197 11.02 -4.02 0.60
CA SER A 197 10.29 -3.46 -0.53
C SER A 197 10.81 -4.02 -1.85
N LYS A 198 9.88 -4.34 -2.75
CA LYS A 198 10.17 -4.71 -4.15
C LYS A 198 10.26 -3.49 -5.07
N ASN A 199 9.88 -2.31 -4.59
CA ASN A 199 9.75 -1.07 -5.37
C ASN A 199 10.79 -0.02 -4.95
N LYS A 200 12.03 -0.42 -4.65
CA LYS A 200 13.06 0.49 -4.10
C LYS A 200 13.35 1.69 -5.00
N ASP A 201 13.41 1.51 -6.31
CA ASP A 201 13.62 2.60 -7.28
C ASP A 201 12.48 3.63 -7.24
N LYS A 202 11.23 3.17 -7.18
CA LYS A 202 10.05 4.04 -6.96
C LYS A 202 10.11 4.71 -5.60
N GLY A 203 10.62 4.00 -4.59
CA GLY A 203 10.88 4.54 -3.26
C GLY A 203 11.84 5.71 -3.30
N ALA A 204 12.94 5.60 -4.04
CA ALA A 204 13.90 6.70 -4.21
C ALA A 204 13.27 7.90 -4.93
N ALA A 205 12.47 7.68 -5.98
CA ALA A 205 11.72 8.74 -6.65
C ALA A 205 10.76 9.48 -5.69
N VAL A 206 10.05 8.75 -4.84
CA VAL A 206 9.15 9.34 -3.84
C VAL A 206 9.91 10.06 -2.72
N LEU A 207 11.03 9.51 -2.24
CA LEU A 207 11.89 10.20 -1.27
C LEU A 207 12.40 11.53 -1.83
N LYS A 208 12.86 11.55 -3.08
CA LYS A 208 13.27 12.78 -3.77
C LYS A 208 12.14 13.79 -3.83
N TRP A 209 10.95 13.37 -4.26
CA TRP A 209 9.77 14.24 -4.29
C TRP A 209 9.44 14.82 -2.91
N LEU A 210 9.50 14.02 -1.85
CA LEU A 210 9.26 14.48 -0.47
C LEU A 210 10.28 15.54 -0.02
N GLN A 211 11.52 15.47 -0.52
CA GLN A 211 12.56 16.47 -0.24
C GLN A 211 12.31 17.80 -0.97
N GLU A 212 11.84 17.74 -2.21
CA GLU A 212 11.64 18.89 -3.10
C GLU A 212 10.30 19.63 -2.87
N ASP A 213 9.25 18.92 -2.45
CA ASP A 213 7.91 19.46 -2.21
C ASP A 213 7.86 20.26 -0.90
N LYS A 214 8.18 21.56 -0.94
CA LYS A 214 8.24 22.50 0.21
C LYS A 214 7.18 23.59 0.15
#